data_AF-A0A1L9SB38-F1
#
_entry.id   AF-A0A1L9SB38-F1
#
_cell.length_a   1.000
_cell.length_b   1.000
_cell.length_c   1.000
_cell.angle_alpha   90.00
_cell.angle_beta   90.00
_cell.angle_gamma   90.00
#
_symmetry.space_group_name_H-M   'P 1'
#
loop_
_entity.id
_entity.type
_entity.pdbx_description
1 polymer ?
#
loop_
_entity_poly.entity_id
_entity_poly.type
_entity_poly.pdbx_seq_one_letter_code
_entity_poly.pdbx_strand_id
1 'polypeptide(L)'
;MLPPIPVLADYGISPDHGFLPSELPLVALPDPYYAKWEAIVSNLQALLLSKRIRSTVDRLPVLSTSYLYNENEWRRAYVVLTFILHGYVWGGDRPEEVIPPQITTPLLQVCEHLEVPPVATYASVCLWNYKPIFPDEPADTLENLASINTFTGSLDEHWFYLVSVAIESRGAPSIPLMLQAIAAARAGNSEVVTKCLQALAEVIDDVCDLFQRVYENCDPHVFYHRIRPYLAGSKNMADAGLPNGLLYDDGTGKKTEYRQYGGGSNAQSSLIQFFDIVLGVDHRPTGVTKSDTAVPSSQPRHNFIHEMREYMPGPHRRFLEHVNSVANIQAYVKSHQSDRVLCIAYDACLAMLRNLRDKHIQIVSRYIVVKSREARSQSSSVSNGLSMNRPGAMNLATVHHGDSSSNKKLRGTGGTALIPFLKQARDETGEPAINSWAKRLLTNGPGKPAFASTATDNSSTLKSYIDQGTGYAQRIIGSVTGNSSQETAGAATHEQGKAEQTASHTTAKLGPVTVDPNTGATATDDPNRSTGQWDQTVGSAKESLGNLIGNDSLRRAGQEQNAAGKEQEARGQLKDWSGGVTDRAAGALGSVGAAIVGDREEEQKWRDVHDEGKTRQRGAEADIQRRA
;
A
#
# COMPACT_ATOMS: atom_id res chain seq x y z
N MET A 1 7.77 10.22 33.26
CA MET A 1 7.96 8.85 32.73
C MET A 1 7.35 8.82 31.34
N LEU A 2 7.97 8.12 30.38
CA LEU A 2 7.41 8.00 29.03
C LEU A 2 6.23 7.01 29.05
N PRO A 3 5.15 7.22 28.26
CA PRO A 3 4.07 6.25 28.13
C PRO A 3 4.59 4.90 27.62
N PRO A 4 4.04 3.75 28.07
CA PRO A 4 4.50 2.43 27.62
C PRO A 4 4.29 2.27 26.10
N ILE A 5 5.11 1.42 25.47
CA ILE A 5 4.91 1.07 24.06
C ILE A 5 3.77 0.04 23.99
N PRO A 6 2.84 0.12 23.01
CA PRO A 6 1.72 -0.80 22.89
C PRO A 6 2.16 -2.27 22.80
N VAL A 7 1.44 -3.15 23.49
CA VAL A 7 1.54 -4.59 23.34
C VAL A 7 0.50 -5.03 22.30
N LEU A 8 0.93 -5.70 21.23
CA LEU A 8 0.06 -6.01 20.08
C LEU A 8 -1.17 -6.86 20.45
N ALA A 9 -0.99 -7.83 21.36
CA ALA A 9 -2.05 -8.74 21.79
C ALA A 9 -3.25 -8.02 22.44
N ASP A 10 -3.02 -6.88 23.11
CA ASP A 10 -4.08 -6.06 23.72
C ASP A 10 -5.05 -5.47 22.68
N TYR A 11 -4.64 -5.46 21.41
CA TYR A 11 -5.39 -4.95 20.28
C TYR A 11 -5.81 -6.05 19.29
N GLY A 12 -5.58 -7.32 19.64
CA GLY A 12 -5.86 -8.45 18.74
C GLY A 12 -4.99 -8.46 17.47
N ILE A 13 -3.82 -7.83 17.52
CA ILE A 13 -2.86 -7.73 16.41
C ILE A 13 -1.78 -8.80 16.60
N SER A 14 -1.48 -9.54 15.54
CA SER A 14 -0.39 -10.53 15.53
C SER A 14 0.92 -9.89 15.07
N PRO A 15 2.08 -10.27 15.64
CA PRO A 15 3.37 -9.87 15.09
C PRO A 15 3.61 -10.41 13.66
N ASP A 16 3.02 -11.56 13.33
CA ASP A 16 3.24 -12.25 12.05
C ASP A 16 2.20 -11.88 11.00
N HIS A 17 0.95 -11.63 11.41
CA HIS A 17 -0.18 -11.33 10.52
C HIS A 17 -0.65 -9.87 10.57
N GLY A 18 -0.14 -9.08 11.50
CA GLY A 18 -0.48 -7.67 11.63
C GLY A 18 -1.97 -7.46 11.87
N PHE A 19 -2.60 -6.69 10.99
CA PHE A 19 -4.04 -6.40 11.03
C PHE A 19 -4.90 -7.49 10.40
N LEU A 20 -4.31 -8.52 9.78
CA LEU A 20 -5.03 -9.73 9.43
C LEU A 20 -5.25 -10.58 10.70
N PRO A 21 -6.38 -11.32 10.78
CA PRO A 21 -6.60 -12.28 11.84
C PRO A 21 -5.45 -13.29 11.97
N SER A 22 -5.12 -13.68 13.21
CA SER A 22 -4.11 -14.72 13.47
C SER A 22 -4.58 -16.13 13.09
N GLU A 23 -5.89 -16.33 13.07
CA GLU A 23 -6.53 -17.54 12.54
C GLU A 23 -7.23 -17.20 11.23
N LEU A 24 -7.23 -18.11 10.27
CA LEU A 24 -7.88 -17.89 8.98
C LEU A 24 -9.36 -17.54 9.16
N PRO A 25 -9.91 -16.60 8.35
CA PRO A 25 -11.32 -16.27 8.41
C PRO A 25 -12.22 -17.49 8.19
N LEU A 26 -13.33 -17.55 8.92
CA LEU A 26 -14.31 -18.61 8.73
C LEU A 26 -14.93 -18.52 7.34
N VAL A 27 -14.95 -19.65 6.64
CA VAL A 27 -15.59 -19.76 5.31
C VAL A 27 -17.11 -19.78 5.43
N ALA A 28 -17.64 -20.24 6.58
CA ALA A 28 -19.05 -20.20 6.94
C ALA A 28 -19.20 -20.18 8.48
N LEU A 29 -20.30 -19.60 8.97
CA LEU A 29 -20.70 -19.73 10.38
C LEU A 29 -20.96 -21.21 10.72
N PRO A 30 -20.37 -21.73 11.81
CA PRO A 30 -20.46 -23.15 12.14
C PRO A 30 -21.83 -23.56 12.67
N ASP A 31 -22.53 -22.65 13.36
CA ASP A 31 -23.86 -22.95 13.92
C ASP A 31 -24.93 -23.02 12.81
N PRO A 32 -25.64 -24.17 12.65
CA PRO A 32 -26.70 -24.32 11.64
C PRO A 32 -27.84 -23.30 11.76
N TYR A 33 -28.01 -22.65 12.91
CA TYR A 33 -28.95 -21.54 13.10
C TYR A 33 -28.76 -20.44 12.05
N TYR A 34 -27.52 -20.17 11.64
CA TYR A 34 -27.17 -19.14 10.65
C TYR A 34 -27.15 -19.64 9.20
N ALA A 35 -27.52 -20.90 8.94
CA ALA A 35 -27.48 -21.49 7.59
C ALA A 35 -28.26 -20.67 6.54
N LYS A 36 -29.30 -19.93 6.94
CA LYS A 36 -30.06 -19.05 6.03
C LYS A 36 -29.26 -17.84 5.56
N TRP A 37 -28.45 -17.23 6.43
CA TRP A 37 -27.55 -16.14 6.04
C TRP A 37 -26.49 -16.66 5.08
N GLU A 38 -25.86 -17.79 5.42
CA GLU A 38 -24.83 -18.43 4.59
C GLU A 38 -25.38 -18.87 3.22
N ALA A 39 -26.61 -19.37 3.17
CA ALA A 39 -27.26 -19.74 1.92
C ALA A 39 -27.50 -18.52 1.00
N ILE A 40 -27.87 -17.36 1.54
CA ILE A 40 -28.03 -16.14 0.73
C ILE A 40 -26.69 -15.69 0.16
N VAL A 41 -25.67 -15.56 1.00
CA VAL A 41 -24.38 -15.02 0.54
C VAL A 41 -23.65 -15.99 -0.42
N SER A 42 -23.82 -17.30 -0.23
CA SER A 42 -23.28 -18.31 -1.15
C SER A 42 -23.97 -18.33 -2.52
N ASN A 43 -25.20 -17.81 -2.60
CA ASN A 43 -25.97 -17.69 -3.84
C ASN A 43 -26.12 -16.22 -4.28
N LEU A 44 -25.31 -15.30 -3.75
CA LEU A 44 -25.51 -13.87 -3.92
C LEU A 44 -25.52 -13.46 -5.39
N GLN A 45 -24.58 -13.98 -6.19
CA GLN A 45 -24.47 -13.67 -7.61
C GLN A 45 -25.73 -14.12 -8.38
N ALA A 46 -26.24 -15.32 -8.08
CA ALA A 46 -27.47 -15.84 -8.69
C ALA A 46 -28.71 -15.04 -8.26
N LEU A 47 -28.77 -14.61 -7.00
CA LEU A 47 -29.86 -13.78 -6.47
C LEU A 47 -29.86 -12.37 -7.06
N LEU A 48 -28.68 -11.78 -7.29
CA LEU A 48 -28.52 -10.50 -7.98
C LEU A 48 -28.91 -10.61 -9.45
N LEU A 49 -28.41 -11.62 -10.16
CA LEU A 49 -28.72 -11.87 -11.57
C LEU A 49 -30.22 -12.08 -11.80
N SER A 50 -30.88 -12.83 -10.92
CA SER A 50 -32.32 -13.10 -11.00
C SER A 50 -33.20 -12.01 -10.38
N LYS A 51 -32.59 -10.94 -9.83
CA LYS A 51 -33.28 -9.86 -9.10
C LYS A 51 -34.14 -10.35 -7.93
N ARG A 52 -33.73 -11.44 -7.28
CA ARG A 52 -34.47 -12.09 -6.18
C ARG A 52 -33.91 -11.79 -4.80
N ILE A 53 -32.78 -11.08 -4.70
CA ILE A 53 -32.12 -10.78 -3.42
C ILE A 53 -33.07 -10.16 -2.39
N ARG A 54 -33.82 -9.10 -2.75
CA ARG A 54 -34.75 -8.41 -1.83
C ARG A 54 -35.83 -9.33 -1.30
N SER A 55 -36.59 -9.93 -2.22
CA SER A 55 -37.66 -10.87 -1.85
C SER A 55 -37.18 -12.04 -0.99
N THR A 56 -35.92 -12.46 -1.16
CA THR A 56 -35.33 -13.55 -0.39
C THR A 56 -34.98 -13.11 1.03
N VAL A 57 -34.40 -11.92 1.17
CA VAL A 57 -34.15 -11.28 2.47
C VAL A 57 -35.47 -11.00 3.21
N ASP A 58 -36.48 -10.45 2.54
CA ASP A 58 -37.76 -10.07 3.17
C ASP A 58 -38.50 -11.27 3.78
N ARG A 59 -38.27 -12.47 3.23
CA ARG A 59 -38.84 -13.73 3.73
C ARG A 59 -38.02 -14.37 4.86
N LEU A 60 -36.85 -13.83 5.19
CA LEU A 60 -36.08 -14.35 6.31
C LEU A 60 -36.80 -14.06 7.63
N PRO A 61 -36.71 -14.97 8.62
CA PRO A 61 -36.92 -14.58 10.00
C PRO A 61 -35.78 -13.66 10.45
N VAL A 62 -36.06 -12.75 11.40
CA VAL A 62 -35.01 -12.02 12.11
C VAL A 62 -34.24 -13.03 12.97
N LEU A 63 -32.96 -13.25 12.66
CA LEU A 63 -32.10 -14.16 13.41
C LEU A 63 -31.36 -13.40 14.53
N SER A 64 -31.22 -14.02 15.69
CA SER A 64 -30.50 -13.46 16.84
C SER A 64 -28.99 -13.66 16.70
N THR A 65 -28.19 -12.76 17.26
CA THR A 65 -26.73 -12.90 17.39
C THR A 65 -26.29 -13.78 18.58
N SER A 66 -27.23 -14.30 19.37
CA SER A 66 -26.96 -15.06 20.61
C SER A 66 -26.17 -16.37 20.44
N TYR A 67 -25.99 -16.87 19.21
CA TYR A 67 -25.24 -18.09 18.90
C TYR A 67 -23.89 -17.78 18.23
N LEU A 68 -23.41 -16.54 18.31
CA LEU A 68 -22.05 -16.14 17.94
C LEU A 68 -21.17 -16.18 19.20
N TYR A 69 -20.24 -17.13 19.25
CA TYR A 69 -19.50 -17.47 20.49
C TYR A 69 -18.09 -16.89 20.56
N ASN A 70 -17.46 -16.62 19.42
CA ASN A 70 -16.08 -16.14 19.34
C ASN A 70 -15.91 -15.05 18.28
N GLU A 71 -14.79 -14.34 18.35
CA GLU A 71 -14.49 -13.20 17.45
C GLU A 71 -14.56 -13.57 15.96
N ASN A 72 -14.13 -14.77 15.57
CA ASN A 72 -14.17 -15.18 14.17
C ASN A 72 -15.61 -15.36 13.67
N GLU A 73 -16.52 -15.82 14.51
CA GLU A 73 -17.96 -15.88 14.21
C GLU A 73 -18.57 -14.48 14.10
N TRP A 74 -18.24 -13.56 15.00
CA TRP A 74 -18.69 -12.15 14.91
C TRP A 74 -18.19 -11.49 13.62
N ARG A 75 -16.90 -11.65 13.29
CA ARG A 75 -16.30 -11.16 12.04
C ARG A 75 -16.98 -11.75 10.82
N ARG A 76 -17.22 -13.06 10.81
CA ARG A 76 -17.94 -13.73 9.71
C ARG A 76 -19.36 -13.21 9.57
N ALA A 77 -20.10 -13.07 10.67
CA ALA A 77 -21.45 -12.51 10.64
C ALA A 77 -21.46 -11.10 10.04
N TYR A 78 -20.46 -10.26 10.35
CA TYR A 78 -20.32 -8.95 9.74
C TYR A 78 -20.09 -9.03 8.23
N VAL A 79 -19.17 -9.87 7.76
CA VAL A 79 -18.95 -10.11 6.32
C VAL A 79 -20.27 -10.53 5.65
N VAL A 80 -20.93 -11.57 6.14
CA VAL A 80 -22.15 -12.09 5.54
C VAL A 80 -23.25 -11.02 5.49
N LEU A 81 -23.52 -10.33 6.61
CA LEU A 81 -24.59 -9.34 6.69
C LEU A 81 -24.30 -8.09 5.84
N THR A 82 -23.05 -7.65 5.73
CA THR A 82 -22.68 -6.50 4.89
C THR A 82 -22.75 -6.82 3.39
N PHE A 83 -22.38 -8.03 2.97
CA PHE A 83 -22.60 -8.49 1.59
C PHE A 83 -24.11 -8.58 1.28
N ILE A 84 -24.92 -9.10 2.20
CA ILE A 84 -26.38 -9.13 2.05
C ILE A 84 -26.95 -7.71 1.97
N LEU A 85 -26.52 -6.80 2.87
CA LEU A 85 -26.93 -5.40 2.89
C LEU A 85 -26.63 -4.72 1.55
N HIS A 86 -25.40 -4.79 1.08
CA HIS A 86 -25.01 -4.12 -0.17
C HIS A 86 -25.67 -4.75 -1.39
N GLY A 87 -25.88 -6.07 -1.39
CA GLY A 87 -26.68 -6.74 -2.42
C GLY A 87 -28.16 -6.32 -2.39
N TYR A 88 -28.74 -6.12 -1.20
CA TYR A 88 -30.12 -5.67 -1.02
C TYR A 88 -30.31 -4.22 -1.49
N VAL A 89 -29.41 -3.32 -1.06
CA VAL A 89 -29.40 -1.91 -1.45
C VAL A 89 -29.21 -1.79 -2.95
N TRP A 90 -28.08 -2.27 -3.48
CA TRP A 90 -27.64 -1.96 -4.85
C TRP A 90 -28.09 -2.96 -5.91
N GLY A 91 -28.59 -4.14 -5.54
CA GLY A 91 -28.89 -5.23 -6.47
C GLY A 91 -30.22 -5.12 -7.24
N GLY A 92 -31.02 -4.08 -6.99
CA GLY A 92 -32.27 -3.82 -7.72
C GLY A 92 -32.10 -2.82 -8.86
N ASP A 93 -33.20 -2.49 -9.54
CA ASP A 93 -33.19 -1.48 -10.63
C ASP A 93 -32.91 -0.06 -10.14
N ARG A 94 -33.20 0.20 -8.86
CA ARG A 94 -32.92 1.43 -8.09
C ARG A 94 -32.42 1.04 -6.70
N PRO A 95 -31.59 1.84 -6.02
CA PRO A 95 -31.20 1.50 -4.67
C PRO A 95 -32.39 1.43 -3.72
N GLU A 96 -32.30 0.54 -2.72
CA GLU A 96 -33.28 0.46 -1.63
C GLU A 96 -32.80 1.29 -0.44
N GLU A 97 -33.64 2.20 0.04
CA GLU A 97 -33.29 3.10 1.14
C GLU A 97 -33.74 2.57 2.51
N VAL A 98 -34.76 1.69 2.55
CA VAL A 98 -35.27 1.10 3.80
C VAL A 98 -34.73 -0.31 3.98
N ILE A 99 -33.89 -0.49 4.99
CA ILE A 99 -33.26 -1.77 5.30
C ILE A 99 -34.12 -2.54 6.30
N PRO A 100 -34.55 -3.77 5.96
CA PRO A 100 -35.53 -4.49 6.75
C PRO A 100 -34.92 -5.06 8.05
N PRO A 101 -35.74 -5.36 9.08
CA PRO A 101 -35.27 -5.86 10.38
C PRO A 101 -34.40 -7.12 10.31
N GLN A 102 -34.61 -7.95 9.30
CA GLN A 102 -33.84 -9.16 9.00
C GLN A 102 -32.34 -8.90 8.81
N ILE A 103 -31.99 -7.71 8.32
CA ILE A 103 -30.60 -7.25 8.20
C ILE A 103 -30.29 -6.29 9.36
N THR A 104 -31.14 -5.28 9.58
CA THR A 104 -30.88 -4.18 10.50
C THR A 104 -30.56 -4.66 11.91
N THR A 105 -31.45 -5.45 12.53
CA THR A 105 -31.32 -5.85 13.93
C THR A 105 -30.01 -6.62 14.20
N PRO A 106 -29.72 -7.72 13.49
CA PRO A 106 -28.47 -8.45 13.73
C PRO A 106 -27.24 -7.63 13.31
N LEU A 107 -27.29 -6.88 12.21
CA LEU A 107 -26.14 -6.11 11.74
C LEU A 107 -25.74 -5.03 12.76
N LEU A 108 -26.70 -4.31 13.33
CA LEU A 108 -26.40 -3.28 14.33
C LEU A 108 -25.76 -3.87 15.59
N GLN A 109 -26.20 -5.05 16.04
CA GLN A 109 -25.58 -5.77 17.17
C GLN A 109 -24.15 -6.20 16.85
N VAL A 110 -23.91 -6.75 15.65
CA VAL A 110 -22.56 -7.13 15.21
C VAL A 110 -21.65 -5.91 15.08
N CYS A 111 -22.17 -4.80 14.55
CA CYS A 111 -21.47 -3.53 14.44
C CYS A 111 -21.08 -2.95 15.79
N GLU A 112 -21.97 -3.03 16.78
CA GLU A 112 -21.69 -2.62 18.16
C GLU A 112 -20.59 -3.49 18.79
N HIS A 113 -20.66 -4.81 18.62
CA HIS A 113 -19.65 -5.76 19.14
C HIS A 113 -18.26 -5.52 18.56
N LEU A 114 -18.15 -5.35 17.24
CA LEU A 114 -16.89 -5.17 16.53
C LEU A 114 -16.42 -3.70 16.47
N GLU A 115 -17.25 -2.78 16.94
CA GLU A 115 -17.05 -1.32 16.90
C GLU A 115 -16.81 -0.79 15.47
N VAL A 116 -17.61 -1.26 14.50
CA VAL A 116 -17.55 -0.88 13.07
C VAL A 116 -18.91 -0.40 12.57
N PRO A 117 -18.98 0.43 11.52
CA PRO A 117 -20.25 0.93 11.00
C PRO A 117 -21.01 -0.13 10.17
N PRO A 118 -22.34 -0.03 10.04
CA PRO A 118 -23.17 -0.95 9.24
C PRO A 118 -23.06 -0.65 7.74
N VAL A 119 -21.88 -0.90 7.16
CA VAL A 119 -21.56 -0.73 5.74
C VAL A 119 -20.42 -1.69 5.40
N ALA A 120 -20.31 -2.13 4.15
CA ALA A 120 -19.17 -2.94 3.72
C ALA A 120 -17.86 -2.13 3.79
N THR A 121 -17.13 -2.28 4.90
CA THR A 121 -15.81 -1.70 5.16
C THR A 121 -14.69 -2.53 4.55
N TYR A 122 -13.48 -1.98 4.50
CA TYR A 122 -12.26 -2.70 4.15
C TYR A 122 -12.06 -3.99 4.98
N ALA A 123 -12.45 -3.97 6.26
CA ALA A 123 -12.42 -5.18 7.09
C ALA A 123 -13.32 -6.28 6.53
N SER A 124 -14.54 -5.93 6.11
CA SER A 124 -15.51 -6.90 5.57
C SER A 124 -15.13 -7.47 4.20
N VAL A 125 -14.59 -6.65 3.29
CA VAL A 125 -14.32 -7.10 1.91
C VAL A 125 -12.89 -7.62 1.71
N CYS A 126 -11.97 -7.29 2.63
CA CYS A 126 -10.57 -7.71 2.59
C CYS A 126 -10.19 -8.55 3.82
N LEU A 127 -10.02 -7.91 4.99
CA LEU A 127 -9.36 -8.52 6.17
C LEU A 127 -10.00 -9.83 6.64
N TRP A 128 -11.32 -9.95 6.52
CA TRP A 128 -12.10 -11.10 6.97
C TRP A 128 -12.71 -11.92 5.81
N ASN A 129 -12.26 -11.69 4.57
CA ASN A 129 -12.86 -12.26 3.36
C ASN A 129 -11.86 -12.98 2.46
N TYR A 130 -11.00 -13.82 3.05
CA TYR A 130 -10.05 -14.62 2.29
C TYR A 130 -9.85 -16.01 2.92
N LYS A 131 -9.35 -16.93 2.11
CA LYS A 131 -8.95 -18.28 2.50
C LYS A 131 -7.79 -18.74 1.61
N PRO A 132 -6.96 -19.70 2.06
CA PRO A 132 -5.97 -20.30 1.18
C PRO A 132 -6.65 -21.16 0.09
N ILE A 133 -5.98 -21.31 -1.06
CA ILE A 133 -6.36 -22.29 -2.09
C ILE A 133 -5.89 -23.69 -1.65
N PHE A 134 -4.63 -23.77 -1.21
CA PHE A 134 -3.95 -24.93 -0.69
C PHE A 134 -3.78 -24.75 0.83
N PRO A 135 -4.57 -25.47 1.66
CA PRO A 135 -4.57 -25.28 3.12
C PRO A 135 -3.23 -25.56 3.81
N ASP A 136 -2.36 -26.36 3.18
CA ASP A 136 -1.05 -26.74 3.71
C ASP A 136 0.05 -25.73 3.36
N GLU A 137 -0.27 -24.69 2.58
CA GLU A 137 0.63 -23.61 2.18
C GLU A 137 0.29 -22.30 2.91
N PRO A 138 1.28 -21.41 3.16
CA PRO A 138 1.03 -20.11 3.74
C PRO A 138 0.03 -19.27 2.94
N ALA A 139 -0.86 -18.55 3.65
CA ALA A 139 -1.86 -17.65 3.06
C ALA A 139 -1.35 -16.21 2.95
N ASP A 140 -0.10 -16.03 2.52
CA ASP A 140 0.64 -14.75 2.51
C ASP A 140 1.02 -14.27 1.10
N THR A 141 0.72 -15.07 0.07
CA THR A 141 1.01 -14.80 -1.34
C THR A 141 -0.26 -14.84 -2.19
N LEU A 142 -0.31 -14.07 -3.28
CA LEU A 142 -1.49 -14.00 -4.14
C LEU A 142 -1.81 -15.33 -4.82
N GLU A 143 -0.78 -16.13 -5.06
CA GLU A 143 -0.83 -17.41 -5.74
C GLU A 143 -1.60 -18.47 -4.94
N ASN A 144 -1.66 -18.32 -3.61
CA ASN A 144 -2.36 -19.23 -2.72
C ASN A 144 -3.59 -18.60 -2.04
N LEU A 145 -4.14 -17.51 -2.58
CA LEU A 145 -5.29 -16.81 -1.96
C LEU A 145 -6.57 -16.90 -2.79
N ALA A 146 -7.71 -17.04 -2.11
CA ALA A 146 -9.05 -16.98 -2.69
C ALA A 146 -10.00 -16.16 -1.80
N SER A 147 -10.87 -15.35 -2.40
CA SER A 147 -11.92 -14.64 -1.65
C SER A 147 -13.03 -15.60 -1.22
N ILE A 148 -13.66 -15.35 -0.07
CA ILE A 148 -14.78 -16.17 0.40
C ILE A 148 -16.10 -15.72 -0.24
N ASN A 149 -16.35 -14.41 -0.30
CA ASN A 149 -17.56 -13.80 -0.85
C ASN A 149 -17.22 -12.71 -1.89
N THR A 150 -18.08 -12.62 -2.90
CA THR A 150 -18.04 -11.63 -3.98
C THR A 150 -19.47 -11.25 -4.40
N PHE A 151 -19.66 -10.04 -4.89
CA PHE A 151 -20.95 -9.57 -5.45
C PHE A 151 -21.14 -10.04 -6.90
N THR A 152 -20.07 -10.02 -7.68
CA THR A 152 -20.10 -10.27 -9.13
C THR A 152 -19.58 -11.66 -9.49
N GLY A 153 -18.72 -12.24 -8.66
CA GLY A 153 -18.03 -13.49 -8.96
C GLY A 153 -16.97 -13.37 -10.06
N SER A 154 -16.60 -12.15 -10.46
CA SER A 154 -15.60 -11.95 -11.50
C SER A 154 -14.19 -12.10 -10.95
N LEU A 155 -13.26 -12.53 -11.81
CA LEU A 155 -11.83 -12.58 -11.52
C LEU A 155 -11.32 -11.22 -11.02
N ASP A 156 -11.82 -10.13 -11.61
CA ASP A 156 -11.45 -8.76 -11.27
C ASP A 156 -11.78 -8.39 -9.82
N GLU A 157 -12.91 -8.87 -9.31
CA GLU A 157 -13.35 -8.60 -7.94
C GLU A 157 -12.51 -9.39 -6.94
N HIS A 158 -12.30 -10.67 -7.23
CA HIS A 158 -11.40 -11.50 -6.44
C HIS A 158 -10.02 -10.86 -6.36
N TRP A 159 -9.44 -10.50 -7.50
CA TRP A 159 -8.10 -9.92 -7.56
C TRP A 159 -7.99 -8.58 -6.83
N PHE A 160 -9.01 -7.71 -6.94
CA PHE A 160 -9.04 -6.43 -6.25
C PHE A 160 -8.99 -6.58 -4.71
N TYR A 161 -9.74 -7.54 -4.16
CA TYR A 161 -9.69 -7.85 -2.73
C TYR A 161 -8.38 -8.51 -2.32
N LEU A 162 -7.92 -9.50 -3.08
CA LEU A 162 -6.75 -10.30 -2.71
C LEU A 162 -5.44 -9.52 -2.77
N VAL A 163 -5.28 -8.58 -3.71
CA VAL A 163 -4.12 -7.66 -3.72
C VAL A 163 -4.06 -6.87 -2.40
N SER A 164 -5.22 -6.46 -1.87
CA SER A 164 -5.29 -5.76 -0.60
C SER A 164 -4.89 -6.66 0.58
N VAL A 165 -5.34 -7.92 0.58
CA VAL A 165 -4.95 -8.92 1.61
C VAL A 165 -3.45 -9.21 1.58
N ALA A 166 -2.88 -9.40 0.38
CA ALA A 166 -1.44 -9.63 0.22
C ALA A 166 -0.60 -8.44 0.71
N ILE A 167 -1.06 -7.20 0.49
CA ILE A 167 -0.43 -5.99 1.03
C ILE A 167 -0.44 -6.01 2.56
N GLU A 168 -1.57 -6.33 3.19
CA GLU A 168 -1.67 -6.41 4.65
C GLU A 168 -0.74 -7.48 5.22
N SER A 169 -0.67 -8.66 4.58
CA SER A 169 0.25 -9.74 4.99
C SER A 169 1.71 -9.35 4.82
N ARG A 170 2.09 -8.77 3.68
CA ARG A 170 3.48 -8.31 3.43
C ARG A 170 3.89 -7.18 4.36
N GLY A 171 2.95 -6.32 4.73
CA GLY A 171 3.19 -5.21 5.64
C GLY A 171 3.23 -5.59 7.11
N ALA A 172 2.66 -6.73 7.52
CA ALA A 172 2.54 -7.13 8.92
C ALA A 172 3.86 -7.07 9.73
N PRO A 173 5.02 -7.55 9.23
CA PRO A 173 6.27 -7.52 9.98
C PRO A 173 6.77 -6.11 10.31
N SER A 174 6.31 -5.08 9.57
CA SER A 174 6.68 -3.68 9.84
C SER A 174 6.16 -3.17 11.19
N ILE A 175 5.10 -3.79 11.73
CA ILE A 175 4.47 -3.35 12.97
C ILE A 175 5.40 -3.57 14.16
N PRO A 176 5.80 -4.83 14.52
CA PRO A 176 6.75 -5.06 15.60
C PRO A 176 8.12 -4.39 15.33
N LEU A 177 8.55 -4.35 14.06
CA LEU A 177 9.79 -3.67 13.65
C LEU A 177 9.82 -2.20 14.06
N MET A 178 8.74 -1.46 13.82
CA MET A 178 8.69 -0.04 14.16
C MET A 178 8.40 0.21 15.63
N LEU A 179 7.75 -0.71 16.35
CA LEU A 179 7.71 -0.66 17.81
C LEU A 179 9.10 -0.84 18.43
N GLN A 180 9.93 -1.72 17.86
CA GLN A 180 11.34 -1.86 18.23
C GLN A 180 12.13 -0.57 17.93
N ALA A 181 11.90 0.05 16.78
CA ALA A 181 12.51 1.34 16.44
C ALA A 181 12.16 2.43 17.47
N ILE A 182 10.89 2.51 17.89
CA ILE A 182 10.44 3.48 18.90
C ILE A 182 11.14 3.22 20.24
N ALA A 183 11.27 1.95 20.66
CA ALA A 183 11.99 1.56 21.86
C ALA A 183 13.48 1.92 21.78
N ALA A 184 14.13 1.59 20.65
CA ALA A 184 15.53 1.89 20.40
C ALA A 184 15.83 3.40 20.40
N ALA A 185 14.94 4.19 19.81
CA ALA A 185 15.03 5.66 19.84
C ALA A 185 14.96 6.20 21.28
N ARG A 186 14.12 5.62 22.16
CA ARG A 186 14.10 5.99 23.60
C ARG A 186 15.40 5.63 24.31
N ALA A 187 16.05 4.55 23.89
CA ALA A 187 17.33 4.10 24.43
C ALA A 187 18.55 4.82 23.81
N GLY A 188 18.35 5.69 22.81
CA GLY A 188 19.45 6.37 22.12
C GLY A 188 20.24 5.49 21.17
N ASN A 189 19.69 4.35 20.72
CA ASN A 189 20.39 3.40 19.86
C ASN A 189 20.12 3.67 18.37
N SER A 190 20.89 4.58 17.78
CA SER A 190 20.76 4.97 16.35
C SER A 190 20.95 3.81 15.39
N GLU A 191 21.79 2.83 15.72
CA GLU A 191 22.07 1.68 14.86
C GLU A 191 20.82 0.82 14.67
N VAL A 192 20.13 0.49 15.76
CA VAL A 192 18.89 -0.31 15.71
C VAL A 192 17.78 0.49 15.01
N VAL A 193 17.64 1.78 15.28
CA VAL A 193 16.66 2.63 14.58
C VAL A 193 16.92 2.64 13.08
N THR A 194 18.18 2.76 12.67
CA THR A 194 18.59 2.76 11.26
C THR A 194 18.23 1.44 10.59
N LYS A 195 18.61 0.29 11.19
CA LYS A 195 18.27 -1.04 10.66
C LYS A 195 16.75 -1.24 10.52
N CYS A 196 15.97 -0.79 11.51
CA CYS A 196 14.51 -0.87 11.44
C CYS A 196 13.93 -0.01 10.30
N LEU A 197 14.47 1.20 10.09
CA LEU A 197 14.05 2.06 8.99
C LEU A 197 14.41 1.48 7.62
N GLN A 198 15.59 0.88 7.47
CA GLN A 198 15.98 0.21 6.22
C GLN A 198 15.01 -0.93 5.89
N ALA A 199 14.74 -1.81 6.85
CA ALA A 199 13.78 -2.89 6.69
C ALA A 199 12.35 -2.37 6.44
N LEU A 200 11.94 -1.26 7.06
CA LEU A 200 10.64 -0.63 6.77
C LEU A 200 10.58 -0.15 5.30
N ALA A 201 11.65 0.48 4.79
CA ALA A 201 11.68 0.94 3.41
C ALA A 201 11.56 -0.22 2.41
N GLU A 202 12.16 -1.37 2.70
CA GLU A 202 12.00 -2.60 1.92
C GLU A 202 10.55 -3.12 1.96
N VAL A 203 9.94 -3.17 3.15
CA VAL A 203 8.55 -3.61 3.28
C VAL A 203 7.58 -2.72 2.50
N ILE A 204 7.76 -1.39 2.57
CA ILE A 204 6.90 -0.45 1.82
C ILE A 204 7.10 -0.61 0.30
N ASP A 205 8.30 -0.94 -0.15
CA ASP A 205 8.60 -1.21 -1.56
C ASP A 205 7.93 -2.49 -2.07
N ASP A 206 8.03 -3.57 -1.31
CA ASP A 206 7.35 -4.82 -1.64
C ASP A 206 5.83 -4.61 -1.69
N VAL A 207 5.28 -3.78 -0.79
CA VAL A 207 3.88 -3.34 -0.85
C VAL A 207 3.59 -2.53 -2.13
N CYS A 208 4.50 -1.69 -2.61
CA CYS A 208 4.37 -1.00 -3.90
C CYS A 208 4.33 -1.96 -5.08
N ASP A 209 5.14 -3.01 -5.05
CA ASP A 209 5.18 -4.04 -6.09
C ASP A 209 3.87 -4.84 -6.11
N LEU A 210 3.41 -5.31 -4.95
CA LEU A 210 2.11 -5.98 -4.81
C LEU A 210 0.95 -5.11 -5.29
N PHE A 211 0.97 -3.81 -5.00
CA PHE A 211 -0.13 -2.93 -5.40
C PHE A 211 -0.26 -2.78 -6.92
N GLN A 212 0.85 -2.84 -7.66
CA GLN A 212 0.83 -2.79 -9.13
C GLN A 212 0.22 -4.04 -9.74
N ARG A 213 0.23 -5.17 -9.02
CA ARG A 213 -0.37 -6.42 -9.50
C ARG A 213 -1.87 -6.29 -9.75
N VAL A 214 -2.54 -5.24 -9.25
CA VAL A 214 -3.93 -4.94 -9.60
C VAL A 214 -4.16 -4.91 -11.12
N TYR A 215 -3.16 -4.49 -11.90
CA TYR A 215 -3.25 -4.44 -13.36
C TYR A 215 -3.27 -5.82 -14.04
N GLU A 216 -2.84 -6.88 -13.36
CA GLU A 216 -2.74 -8.24 -13.93
C GLU A 216 -4.12 -8.82 -14.23
N ASN A 217 -5.02 -8.78 -13.24
CA ASN A 217 -6.30 -9.48 -13.32
C ASN A 217 -7.51 -8.64 -12.90
N CYS A 218 -7.38 -7.31 -12.77
CA CYS A 218 -8.51 -6.41 -12.53
C CYS A 218 -8.65 -5.40 -13.68
N ASP A 219 -9.61 -5.59 -14.57
CA ASP A 219 -9.88 -4.69 -15.67
C ASP A 219 -10.53 -3.37 -15.18
N PRO A 220 -10.01 -2.20 -15.61
CA PRO A 220 -10.57 -0.90 -15.23
C PRO A 220 -12.06 -0.71 -15.55
N HIS A 221 -12.56 -1.24 -16.67
CA HIS A 221 -13.96 -1.12 -17.06
C HIS A 221 -14.85 -2.01 -16.17
N VAL A 222 -14.42 -3.25 -15.90
CA VAL A 222 -15.14 -4.15 -14.98
C VAL A 222 -15.17 -3.57 -13.58
N PHE A 223 -14.03 -3.11 -13.06
CA PHE A 223 -13.97 -2.45 -11.75
C PHE A 223 -14.94 -1.28 -11.65
N TYR A 224 -14.88 -0.34 -12.60
CA TYR A 224 -15.68 0.88 -12.54
C TYR A 224 -17.18 0.61 -12.64
N HIS A 225 -17.61 -0.27 -13.55
CA HIS A 225 -19.04 -0.47 -13.86
C HIS A 225 -19.70 -1.61 -13.09
N ARG A 226 -18.95 -2.61 -12.64
CA ARG A 226 -19.50 -3.85 -12.05
C ARG A 226 -19.19 -4.00 -10.57
N ILE A 227 -17.98 -3.63 -10.15
CA ILE A 227 -17.52 -3.84 -8.77
C ILE A 227 -17.79 -2.61 -7.91
N ARG A 228 -17.28 -1.44 -8.34
CA ARG A 228 -17.37 -0.17 -7.60
C ARG A 228 -18.79 0.20 -7.13
N PRO A 229 -19.88 -0.05 -7.87
CA PRO A 229 -21.24 0.18 -7.37
C PRO A 229 -21.55 -0.54 -6.06
N TYR A 230 -21.12 -1.79 -5.91
CA TYR A 230 -21.35 -2.56 -4.67
C TYR A 230 -20.44 -2.13 -3.53
N LEU A 231 -19.31 -1.46 -3.81
CA LEU A 231 -18.43 -0.89 -2.80
C LEU A 231 -18.87 0.50 -2.32
N ALA A 232 -19.89 1.08 -2.94
CA ALA A 232 -20.43 2.37 -2.55
C ALA A 232 -21.22 2.28 -1.23
N GLY A 233 -20.97 3.23 -0.33
CA GLY A 233 -21.80 3.47 0.85
C GLY A 233 -22.98 4.38 0.51
N SER A 234 -23.65 4.93 1.52
CA SER A 234 -24.85 5.77 1.37
C SER A 234 -24.60 7.28 1.50
N LYS A 235 -23.40 7.69 1.93
CA LYS A 235 -23.01 9.09 2.09
C LYS A 235 -22.81 9.78 0.74
N ASN A 236 -23.41 10.96 0.58
CA ASN A 236 -23.37 11.76 -0.65
C ASN A 236 -23.97 11.05 -1.90
N MET A 237 -24.96 10.17 -1.73
CA MET A 237 -25.54 9.36 -2.81
C MET A 237 -26.89 9.88 -3.33
N ALA A 238 -27.16 11.18 -3.22
CA ALA A 238 -28.43 11.77 -3.63
C ALA A 238 -28.81 11.47 -5.08
N ASP A 239 -27.89 11.67 -6.00
CA ASP A 239 -28.15 11.43 -7.42
C ASP A 239 -28.30 9.95 -7.75
N ALA A 240 -27.73 9.07 -6.90
CA ALA A 240 -27.87 7.61 -7.03
C ALA A 240 -29.25 7.14 -6.58
N GLY A 241 -30.03 7.99 -5.94
CA GLY A 241 -31.34 7.67 -5.38
C GLY A 241 -31.36 7.52 -3.87
N LEU A 242 -30.27 7.89 -3.15
CA LEU A 242 -30.18 7.87 -1.69
C LEU A 242 -29.87 9.27 -1.13
N PRO A 243 -30.80 10.24 -1.24
CA PRO A 243 -30.58 11.63 -0.79
C PRO A 243 -30.29 11.75 0.70
N ASN A 244 -30.94 10.91 1.51
CA ASN A 244 -30.81 10.95 2.97
C ASN A 244 -29.90 9.84 3.51
N GLY A 245 -29.44 8.91 2.67
CA GLY A 245 -28.73 7.71 3.08
C GLY A 245 -29.67 6.52 3.25
N LEU A 246 -29.44 5.68 4.27
CA LEU A 246 -30.24 4.48 4.54
C LEU A 246 -31.01 4.62 5.85
N LEU A 247 -32.26 4.17 5.85
CA LEU A 247 -33.08 4.00 7.04
C LEU A 247 -32.97 2.56 7.50
N TYR A 248 -32.47 2.36 8.71
CA TYR A 248 -32.35 1.05 9.35
C TYR A 248 -33.62 0.79 10.15
N ASP A 249 -34.53 -0.04 9.62
CA ASP A 249 -35.75 -0.45 10.33
C ASP A 249 -35.45 -1.60 11.30
N ASP A 250 -35.61 -1.36 12.60
CA ASP A 250 -35.39 -2.34 13.66
C ASP A 250 -36.67 -3.13 14.02
N GLY A 251 -37.79 -2.89 13.30
CA GLY A 251 -39.05 -3.57 13.49
C GLY A 251 -39.83 -3.11 14.73
N THR A 252 -39.33 -2.12 15.48
CA THR A 252 -39.98 -1.63 16.71
C THR A 252 -41.09 -0.61 16.43
N GLY A 253 -41.23 -0.16 15.18
CA GLY A 253 -42.16 0.90 14.79
C GLY A 253 -41.78 2.29 15.32
N LYS A 254 -40.63 2.42 15.99
CA LYS A 254 -40.05 3.73 16.36
C LYS A 254 -39.49 4.40 15.12
N LYS A 255 -39.61 5.72 15.06
CA LYS A 255 -39.03 6.51 13.97
C LYS A 255 -37.50 6.44 14.06
N THR A 256 -36.88 5.68 13.18
CA THR A 256 -35.43 5.62 13.02
C THR A 256 -34.95 6.70 12.07
N GLU A 257 -33.79 7.28 12.36
CA GLU A 257 -33.21 8.34 11.53
C GLU A 257 -32.41 7.74 10.37
N TYR A 258 -32.43 8.43 9.23
CA TYR A 258 -31.57 8.10 8.10
C TYR A 258 -30.10 8.28 8.47
N ARG A 259 -29.26 7.35 8.04
CA ARG A 259 -27.82 7.33 8.31
C ARG A 259 -27.02 7.30 7.01
N GLN A 260 -25.93 8.05 7.01
CA GLN A 260 -25.03 8.18 5.87
C GLN A 260 -23.64 7.64 6.21
N TYR A 261 -23.21 6.60 5.50
CA TYR A 261 -21.90 5.99 5.68
C TYR A 261 -21.09 6.04 4.38
N GLY A 262 -19.79 6.30 4.48
CA GLY A 262 -18.86 6.13 3.37
C GLY A 262 -18.73 4.65 3.00
N GLY A 263 -18.50 4.35 1.72
CA GLY A 263 -18.23 2.99 1.27
C GLY A 263 -16.83 2.51 1.61
N GLY A 264 -16.52 1.27 1.23
CA GLY A 264 -15.20 0.68 1.38
C GLY A 264 -14.12 1.51 0.68
N SER A 265 -12.98 1.72 1.36
CA SER A 265 -11.88 2.56 0.88
C SER A 265 -10.55 2.07 1.45
N ASN A 266 -9.47 2.12 0.68
CA ASN A 266 -8.13 1.78 1.17
C ASN A 266 -7.66 2.69 2.32
N ALA A 267 -8.27 3.86 2.50
CA ALA A 267 -8.02 4.73 3.66
C ALA A 267 -8.48 4.12 5.01
N GLN A 268 -9.26 3.03 4.96
CA GLN A 268 -9.67 2.22 6.11
C GLN A 268 -8.65 1.13 6.44
N SER A 269 -7.57 0.96 5.66
CA SER A 269 -6.44 0.12 6.05
C SER A 269 -5.69 0.75 7.21
N SER A 270 -5.57 0.00 8.32
CA SER A 270 -4.81 0.44 9.48
C SER A 270 -3.30 0.44 9.23
N LEU A 271 -2.80 -0.45 8.35
CA LEU A 271 -1.39 -0.53 7.97
C LEU A 271 -0.91 0.75 7.29
N ILE A 272 -1.68 1.29 6.35
CA ILE A 272 -1.29 2.52 5.65
C ILE A 272 -1.20 3.70 6.61
N GLN A 273 -2.15 3.83 7.54
CA GLN A 273 -2.11 4.89 8.56
C GLN A 273 -1.02 4.65 9.62
N PHE A 274 -0.66 3.39 9.90
CA PHE A 274 0.45 3.06 10.76
C PHE A 274 1.78 3.59 10.19
N PHE A 275 2.02 3.42 8.88
CA PHE A 275 3.21 3.99 8.22
C PHE A 275 3.29 5.51 8.38
N ASP A 276 2.17 6.21 8.20
CA ASP A 276 2.11 7.66 8.41
C ASP A 276 2.49 8.05 9.83
N ILE A 277 1.90 7.38 10.81
CA ILE A 277 2.12 7.68 12.23
C ILE A 277 3.58 7.47 12.62
N VAL A 278 4.18 6.31 12.29
CA VAL A 278 5.56 6.01 12.72
C VAL A 278 6.60 6.88 12.01
N LEU A 279 6.30 7.35 10.80
CA LEU A 279 7.13 8.30 10.05
C LEU A 279 6.79 9.76 10.34
N GLY A 280 5.84 10.05 11.23
CA GLY A 280 5.47 11.41 11.61
C GLY A 280 4.90 12.25 10.45
N VAL A 281 4.15 11.60 9.54
CA VAL A 281 3.36 12.25 8.49
C VAL A 281 2.04 12.71 9.11
N ASP A 282 1.77 14.01 9.03
CA ASP A 282 0.54 14.61 9.54
C ASP A 282 -0.40 15.00 8.40
N HIS A 283 -1.65 14.53 8.50
CA HIS A 283 -2.66 14.68 7.46
C HIS A 283 -3.66 15.75 7.84
N ARG A 284 -3.80 16.78 7.00
CA ARG A 284 -4.74 17.89 7.23
C ARG A 284 -6.05 17.69 6.47
N PRO A 285 -7.13 18.40 6.87
CA PRO A 285 -8.34 18.48 6.06
C PRO A 285 -8.02 18.88 4.60
N THR A 286 -8.73 18.30 3.64
CA THR A 286 -8.42 18.53 2.22
C THR A 286 -8.57 20.00 1.85
N GLY A 287 -7.55 20.57 1.20
CA GLY A 287 -7.47 21.98 0.83
C GLY A 287 -6.90 22.90 1.92
N VAL A 288 -6.40 22.36 3.03
CA VAL A 288 -5.69 23.11 4.07
C VAL A 288 -4.18 22.96 3.88
N THR A 289 -3.48 24.07 3.73
CA THR A 289 -2.01 24.14 3.66
C THR A 289 -1.38 24.38 5.04
N LYS A 290 -0.06 24.18 5.17
CA LYS A 290 0.68 24.48 6.41
C LYS A 290 0.58 25.95 6.85
N SER A 291 0.39 26.87 5.91
CA SER A 291 0.20 28.30 6.20
C SER A 291 -1.20 28.63 6.72
N ASP A 292 -2.20 27.77 6.49
CA ASP A 292 -3.60 28.05 6.85
C ASP A 292 -3.91 27.80 8.33
N THR A 293 -3.03 27.11 9.07
CA THR A 293 -3.20 26.83 10.51
C THR A 293 -3.05 28.09 11.39
N ALA A 294 -2.66 29.23 10.81
CA ALA A 294 -2.54 30.51 11.52
C ALA A 294 -3.88 31.26 11.68
N VAL A 295 -4.97 30.82 11.02
CA VAL A 295 -6.29 31.47 11.11
C VAL A 295 -7.31 30.47 11.70
N PRO A 296 -7.86 30.73 12.91
CA PRO A 296 -8.90 29.87 13.47
C PRO A 296 -10.15 29.92 12.59
N SER A 297 -10.46 28.85 11.85
CA SER A 297 -11.75 28.73 11.20
C SER A 297 -12.82 28.38 12.23
N SER A 298 -13.97 29.06 12.18
CA SER A 298 -15.09 28.90 13.12
C SER A 298 -15.78 27.52 13.09
N GLN A 299 -15.41 26.65 12.15
CA GLN A 299 -15.81 25.24 12.14
C GLN A 299 -14.60 24.32 11.91
N PRO A 300 -14.48 23.20 12.64
CA PRO A 300 -13.48 22.18 12.35
C PRO A 300 -13.72 21.62 10.96
N ARG A 301 -12.75 21.78 10.05
CA ARG A 301 -12.83 21.18 8.72
C ARG A 301 -12.69 19.66 8.85
N HIS A 302 -13.53 18.93 8.13
CA HIS A 302 -13.56 17.48 8.13
C HIS A 302 -12.23 16.87 7.64
N ASN A 303 -11.62 16.01 8.45
CA ASN A 303 -10.41 15.27 8.09
C ASN A 303 -10.79 13.83 7.72
N PHE A 304 -10.70 13.51 6.43
CA PHE A 304 -11.12 12.21 5.92
C PHE A 304 -10.29 11.04 6.45
N ILE A 305 -8.97 11.16 6.56
CA ILE A 305 -8.13 10.05 7.04
C ILE A 305 -8.49 9.72 8.50
N HIS A 306 -8.74 10.75 9.32
CA HIS A 306 -9.19 10.55 10.70
C HIS A 306 -10.61 9.98 10.76
N GLU A 307 -11.55 10.43 9.90
CA GLU A 307 -12.88 9.80 9.82
C GLU A 307 -12.78 8.31 9.49
N MET A 308 -11.88 7.90 8.60
CA MET A 308 -11.75 6.49 8.21
C MET A 308 -11.28 5.58 9.34
N ARG A 309 -10.76 6.10 10.45
CA ARG A 309 -10.49 5.31 11.66
C ARG A 309 -11.77 4.80 12.32
N GLU A 310 -12.89 5.51 12.17
CA GLU A 310 -14.21 5.04 12.63
C GLU A 310 -14.73 3.86 11.81
N TYR A 311 -14.07 3.51 10.69
CA TYR A 311 -14.42 2.37 9.82
C TYR A 311 -13.45 1.19 10.01
N MET A 312 -12.45 1.33 10.89
CA MET A 312 -11.53 0.27 11.27
C MET A 312 -12.11 -0.51 12.46
N PRO A 313 -11.76 -1.80 12.63
CA PRO A 313 -12.09 -2.52 13.86
C PRO A 313 -11.65 -1.73 15.10
N GLY A 314 -12.50 -1.68 16.14
CA GLY A 314 -12.25 -0.88 17.35
C GLY A 314 -10.84 -1.04 17.95
N PRO A 315 -10.36 -2.28 18.16
CA PRO A 315 -8.99 -2.52 18.61
C PRO A 315 -7.91 -1.92 17.70
N HIS A 316 -8.07 -1.98 16.37
CA HIS A 316 -7.09 -1.42 15.44
C HIS A 316 -7.03 0.12 15.52
N ARG A 317 -8.19 0.78 15.64
CA ARG A 317 -8.25 2.23 15.87
C ARG A 317 -7.52 2.63 17.15
N ARG A 318 -7.79 1.95 18.27
CA ARG A 318 -7.12 2.20 19.55
C ARG A 318 -5.60 1.95 19.47
N PHE A 319 -5.17 0.94 18.71
CA PHE A 319 -3.75 0.70 18.47
C PHE A 319 -3.10 1.90 17.77
N LEU A 320 -3.70 2.42 16.70
CA LEU A 320 -3.17 3.59 15.98
C LEU A 320 -3.10 4.83 16.88
N GLU A 321 -4.11 5.05 17.72
CA GLU A 321 -4.11 6.14 18.72
C GLU A 321 -2.96 5.99 19.73
N HIS A 322 -2.74 4.77 20.24
CA HIS A 322 -1.65 4.50 21.17
C HIS A 322 -0.28 4.67 20.50
N VAL A 323 -0.05 4.09 19.32
CA VAL A 323 1.19 4.28 18.54
C VAL A 323 1.45 5.76 18.28
N ASN A 324 0.42 6.52 17.90
CA ASN A 324 0.55 7.96 17.66
C ASN A 324 1.00 8.75 18.89
N SER A 325 0.60 8.31 20.10
CA SER A 325 1.04 8.95 21.35
C SER A 325 2.50 8.65 21.74
N VAL A 326 3.09 7.58 21.18
CA VAL A 326 4.45 7.12 21.53
C VAL A 326 5.47 7.30 20.41
N ALA A 327 5.02 7.53 19.18
CA ALA A 327 5.87 7.68 17.99
C ALA A 327 6.85 8.85 18.17
N ASN A 328 8.13 8.55 17.99
CA ASN A 328 9.23 9.50 18.25
C ASN A 328 10.32 9.50 17.18
N ILE A 329 10.16 8.72 16.10
CA ILE A 329 11.21 8.49 15.10
C ILE A 329 11.61 9.78 14.40
N GLN A 330 10.65 10.55 13.86
CA GLN A 330 10.96 11.83 13.21
C GLN A 330 11.72 12.78 14.15
N ALA A 331 11.27 12.91 15.40
CA ALA A 331 11.91 13.78 16.38
C ALA A 331 13.33 13.30 16.71
N TYR A 332 13.53 11.99 16.83
CA TYR A 332 14.82 11.36 17.07
C TYR A 332 15.79 11.60 15.91
N VAL A 333 15.37 11.38 14.66
CA VAL A 333 16.23 11.64 13.48
C VAL A 333 16.57 13.14 13.36
N LYS A 334 15.60 14.03 13.63
CA LYS A 334 15.84 15.49 13.63
C LYS A 334 16.90 15.95 14.63
N SER A 335 17.01 15.30 15.80
CA SER A 335 18.04 15.62 16.78
C SER A 335 19.40 14.97 16.49
N HIS A 336 19.46 14.02 15.56
CA HIS A 336 20.67 13.27 15.18
C HIS A 336 21.08 13.52 13.72
N GLN A 337 20.91 14.74 13.21
CA GLN A 337 21.22 15.08 11.80
C GLN A 337 22.69 14.90 11.39
N SER A 338 23.61 14.79 12.34
CA SER A 338 25.01 14.41 12.08
C SER A 338 25.15 12.95 11.64
N ASP A 339 24.23 12.08 12.06
CA ASP A 339 24.14 10.69 11.60
C ASP A 339 23.45 10.65 10.23
N ARG A 340 24.28 10.66 9.19
CA ARG A 340 23.80 10.71 7.80
C ARG A 340 23.12 9.42 7.39
N VAL A 341 23.56 8.27 7.89
CA VAL A 341 22.97 6.97 7.53
C VAL A 341 21.56 6.88 8.08
N LEU A 342 21.36 7.26 9.34
CA LEU A 342 20.04 7.36 9.97
C LEU A 342 19.10 8.30 9.19
N CYS A 343 19.59 9.47 8.78
CA CYS A 343 18.79 10.43 8.01
C CYS A 343 18.40 9.89 6.63
N ILE A 344 19.32 9.20 5.94
CA ILE A 344 19.05 8.61 4.62
C ILE A 344 18.02 7.48 4.75
N ALA A 345 18.17 6.59 5.73
CA ALA A 345 17.22 5.49 5.97
C ALA A 345 15.80 6.02 6.24
N TYR A 346 15.68 7.06 7.06
CA TYR A 346 14.39 7.71 7.31
C TYR A 346 13.78 8.36 6.05
N ASP A 347 14.58 9.13 5.30
CA ASP A 347 14.12 9.76 4.06
C ASP A 347 13.76 8.71 2.98
N ALA A 348 14.40 7.54 2.98
CA ALA A 348 14.08 6.42 2.11
C ALA A 348 12.67 5.86 2.39
N CYS A 349 12.29 5.70 3.66
CA CYS A 349 10.92 5.29 4.02
C CYS A 349 9.87 6.27 3.48
N LEU A 350 10.11 7.59 3.61
CA LEU A 350 9.21 8.61 3.07
C LEU A 350 9.14 8.56 1.55
N ALA A 351 10.26 8.31 0.88
CA ALA A 351 10.30 8.14 -0.58
C ALA A 351 9.48 6.93 -1.04
N MET A 352 9.62 5.77 -0.36
CA MET A 352 8.85 4.57 -0.69
C MET A 352 7.35 4.76 -0.40
N LEU A 353 6.99 5.41 0.71
CA LEU A 353 5.58 5.71 1.02
C LEU A 353 4.98 6.72 0.02
N ARG A 354 5.77 7.69 -0.45
CA ARG A 354 5.35 8.61 -1.50
C ARG A 354 5.16 7.89 -2.84
N ASN A 355 6.06 6.97 -3.20
CA ASN A 355 5.96 6.13 -4.38
C ASN A 355 4.65 5.31 -4.37
N LEU A 356 4.31 4.69 -3.22
CA LEU A 356 3.04 4.00 -3.05
C LEU A 356 1.84 4.90 -3.37
N ARG A 357 1.87 6.16 -2.91
CA ARG A 357 0.82 7.15 -3.17
C ARG A 357 0.78 7.63 -4.61
N ASP A 358 1.92 7.79 -5.25
CA ASP A 358 1.99 8.10 -6.69
C ASP A 358 1.39 6.96 -7.53
N LYS A 359 1.75 5.71 -7.25
CA LYS A 359 1.14 4.52 -7.87
C LYS A 359 -0.38 4.47 -7.61
N HIS A 360 -0.83 4.82 -6.40
CA HIS A 360 -2.25 4.92 -6.10
C HIS A 360 -2.97 5.97 -6.97
N ILE A 361 -2.37 7.15 -7.16
CA ILE A 361 -2.92 8.20 -8.02
C ILE A 361 -3.01 7.71 -9.47
N GLN A 362 -2.03 6.95 -9.97
CA GLN A 362 -2.08 6.36 -11.31
C GLN A 362 -3.23 5.36 -11.45
N ILE A 363 -3.35 4.41 -10.51
CA ILE A 363 -4.43 3.41 -10.48
C ILE A 363 -5.78 4.13 -10.49
N VAL A 364 -5.99 5.09 -9.58
CA VAL A 364 -7.22 5.88 -9.51
C VAL A 364 -7.50 6.64 -10.80
N SER A 365 -6.47 7.20 -11.43
CA SER A 365 -6.62 7.90 -12.70
C SER A 365 -7.14 6.96 -13.79
N ARG A 366 -6.58 5.75 -13.89
CA ARG A 366 -6.97 4.75 -14.90
C ARG A 366 -8.33 4.09 -14.60
N TYR A 367 -8.57 3.69 -13.35
CA TYR A 367 -9.75 2.92 -12.95
C TYR A 367 -10.98 3.78 -12.67
N ILE A 368 -10.82 5.08 -12.39
CA ILE A 368 -11.94 5.96 -12.02
C ILE A 368 -12.03 7.17 -12.95
N VAL A 369 -10.94 7.95 -13.10
CA VAL A 369 -11.00 9.22 -13.83
C VAL A 369 -11.23 9.00 -15.33
N VAL A 370 -10.42 8.14 -15.95
CA VAL A 370 -10.55 7.82 -17.38
C VAL A 370 -11.91 7.17 -17.66
N LYS A 371 -12.31 6.16 -16.86
CA LYS A 371 -13.61 5.48 -17.03
C LYS A 371 -14.82 6.40 -16.85
N SER A 372 -14.75 7.34 -15.91
CA SER A 372 -15.81 8.34 -15.77
C SER A 372 -15.92 9.26 -17.00
N ARG A 373 -14.80 9.66 -17.60
CA ARG A 373 -14.79 10.49 -18.82
C ARG A 373 -15.33 9.70 -20.03
N GLU A 374 -14.92 8.45 -20.20
CA GLU A 374 -15.42 7.55 -21.25
C GLU A 374 -16.95 7.41 -21.16
N ALA A 375 -17.48 7.09 -19.97
CA ALA A 375 -18.92 6.94 -19.77
C ALA A 375 -19.71 8.23 -20.07
N ARG A 376 -19.14 9.40 -19.71
CA ARG A 376 -19.73 10.70 -20.05
C ARG A 376 -19.79 10.92 -21.56
N SER A 377 -18.70 10.63 -22.28
CA SER A 377 -18.66 10.80 -23.74
C SER A 377 -19.69 9.92 -24.48
N GLN A 378 -19.87 8.69 -24.01
CA GLN A 378 -20.88 7.76 -24.56
C GLN A 378 -22.30 8.29 -24.31
N SER A 379 -22.60 8.76 -23.11
CA SER A 379 -23.92 9.35 -22.79
C SER A 379 -24.29 10.55 -23.65
N SER A 380 -23.32 11.43 -23.98
CA SER A 380 -23.54 12.60 -24.84
C SER A 380 -23.68 12.25 -26.33
N SER A 381 -23.13 11.12 -26.77
CA SER A 381 -23.25 10.66 -28.17
C SER A 381 -24.61 10.02 -28.45
N VAL A 382 -25.21 9.35 -27.46
CA VAL A 382 -26.51 8.68 -27.59
C VAL A 382 -27.67 9.70 -27.55
N SER A 383 -27.51 10.85 -26.87
CA SER A 383 -28.55 11.88 -26.81
C SER A 383 -28.82 12.60 -28.15
N ASN A 384 -28.00 12.39 -29.18
CA ASN A 384 -28.20 12.96 -30.53
C ASN A 384 -28.91 12.00 -31.52
N GLY A 385 -29.38 10.83 -31.08
CA GLY A 385 -30.14 9.90 -31.92
C GLY A 385 -31.32 9.28 -31.19
N LEU A 386 -32.53 9.58 -31.67
CA LEU A 386 -33.84 8.96 -31.33
C LEU A 386 -34.02 8.49 -29.88
N SER A 387 -34.69 9.34 -29.08
CA SER A 387 -35.22 9.01 -27.76
C SER A 387 -36.11 7.77 -27.80
N MET A 388 -35.59 6.64 -27.30
CA MET A 388 -36.41 5.53 -26.83
C MET A 388 -36.50 5.57 -25.31
N ASN A 389 -37.70 5.86 -24.80
CA ASN A 389 -38.12 5.65 -23.41
C ASN A 389 -38.06 4.15 -23.06
N ARG A 390 -36.89 3.63 -22.72
CA ARG A 390 -36.77 2.43 -21.89
C ARG A 390 -36.28 2.86 -20.50
N PRO A 391 -36.93 2.46 -19.40
CA PRO A 391 -36.36 2.63 -18.07
C PRO A 391 -35.16 1.66 -17.98
N GLY A 392 -33.99 2.12 -18.41
CA GLY A 392 -32.74 1.38 -18.28
C GLY A 392 -32.33 1.31 -16.81
N ALA A 393 -31.79 0.16 -16.39
CA ALA A 393 -31.12 0.03 -15.10
C ALA A 393 -30.14 1.19 -14.91
N MET A 394 -30.24 1.92 -13.80
CA MET A 394 -29.33 3.04 -13.52
C MET A 394 -27.90 2.49 -13.48
N ASN A 395 -27.03 2.95 -14.38
CA ASN A 395 -25.62 2.63 -14.31
C ASN A 395 -25.03 3.45 -13.16
N LEU A 396 -25.05 2.88 -11.96
CA LEU A 396 -24.56 3.46 -10.70
C LEU A 396 -23.15 4.05 -10.81
N ALA A 397 -22.31 3.49 -11.69
CA ALA A 397 -20.98 4.02 -11.96
C ALA A 397 -21.01 5.42 -12.61
N THR A 398 -22.07 5.74 -13.36
CA THR A 398 -22.27 7.01 -14.08
C THR A 398 -23.08 8.04 -13.30
N VAL A 399 -23.61 7.66 -12.15
CA VAL A 399 -24.47 8.54 -11.36
C VAL A 399 -23.66 9.72 -10.84
N HIS A 400 -24.04 10.91 -11.30
CA HIS A 400 -23.33 12.16 -11.07
C HIS A 400 -23.63 12.73 -9.71
N HIS A 401 -22.65 12.89 -8.83
CA HIS A 401 -22.83 13.67 -7.60
C HIS A 401 -23.16 15.15 -7.92
N GLY A 402 -24.25 15.65 -7.34
CA GLY A 402 -24.86 16.94 -7.57
C GLY A 402 -23.94 18.11 -7.23
N ASP A 403 -23.77 19.00 -8.22
CA ASP A 403 -23.66 20.45 -8.01
C ASP A 403 -23.83 21.14 -9.38
N SER A 404 -24.80 22.02 -9.54
CA SER A 404 -25.15 22.68 -10.80
C SER A 404 -24.16 23.80 -11.17
N SER A 405 -22.87 23.49 -11.32
CA SER A 405 -21.88 24.40 -11.91
C SER A 405 -20.69 23.67 -12.55
N SER A 406 -20.00 24.36 -13.47
CA SER A 406 -19.04 23.87 -14.45
C SER A 406 -17.71 23.31 -13.93
N ASN A 407 -17.58 22.97 -12.63
CA ASN A 407 -16.31 22.56 -12.01
C ASN A 407 -16.43 21.34 -11.05
N LYS A 408 -17.09 20.27 -11.51
CA LYS A 408 -17.40 19.06 -10.70
C LYS A 408 -16.18 18.17 -10.43
N LYS A 409 -15.88 17.90 -9.15
CA LYS A 409 -14.79 17.01 -8.70
C LYS A 409 -15.27 15.56 -8.59
N LEU A 410 -14.54 14.60 -9.19
CA LEU A 410 -14.81 13.16 -9.06
C LEU A 410 -14.62 12.69 -7.61
N ARG A 411 -15.50 11.80 -7.13
CA ARG A 411 -15.48 11.28 -5.76
C ARG A 411 -15.12 9.79 -5.67
N GLY A 412 -14.41 9.40 -4.61
CA GLY A 412 -14.17 8.01 -4.24
C GLY A 412 -15.40 7.37 -3.59
N THR A 413 -15.38 6.05 -3.39
CA THR A 413 -16.43 5.29 -2.65
C THR A 413 -16.56 5.74 -1.20
N GLY A 414 -15.47 6.18 -0.57
CA GLY A 414 -15.47 6.84 0.74
C GLY A 414 -16.00 8.28 0.74
N GLY A 415 -16.31 8.86 -0.44
CA GLY A 415 -16.97 10.15 -0.56
C GLY A 415 -16.08 11.39 -0.70
N THR A 416 -14.74 11.27 -0.73
CA THR A 416 -13.82 12.42 -0.92
C THR A 416 -13.69 12.87 -2.35
N ALA A 417 -13.33 14.15 -2.56
CA ALA A 417 -12.83 14.62 -3.84
C ALA A 417 -11.47 13.96 -4.14
N LEU A 418 -11.49 12.97 -5.03
CA LEU A 418 -10.53 11.88 -5.03
C LEU A 418 -9.10 12.35 -5.36
N ILE A 419 -8.91 13.05 -6.48
CA ILE A 419 -7.58 13.49 -6.91
C ILE A 419 -6.98 14.57 -5.99
N PRO A 420 -7.69 15.64 -5.58
CA PRO A 420 -7.14 16.62 -4.65
C PRO A 420 -6.71 16.01 -3.33
N PHE A 421 -7.52 15.11 -2.76
CA PHE A 421 -7.20 14.41 -1.52
C PHE A 421 -5.92 13.57 -1.66
N LEU A 422 -5.84 12.72 -2.70
CA LEU A 422 -4.67 11.84 -2.90
C LEU A 422 -3.39 12.63 -3.16
N LYS A 423 -3.47 13.72 -3.94
CA LYS A 423 -2.32 14.62 -4.17
C LYS A 423 -1.85 15.27 -2.88
N GLN A 424 -2.78 15.80 -2.07
CA GLN A 424 -2.42 16.39 -0.79
C GLN A 424 -1.79 15.36 0.14
N ALA A 425 -2.37 14.16 0.27
CA ALA A 425 -1.80 13.11 1.11
C ALA A 425 -0.37 12.72 0.65
N ARG A 426 -0.13 12.62 -0.67
CA ARG A 426 1.22 12.39 -1.21
C ARG A 426 2.18 13.54 -0.87
N ASP A 427 1.76 14.78 -1.08
CA ASP A 427 2.62 15.94 -0.85
C ASP A 427 2.96 16.06 0.65
N GLU A 428 1.99 15.76 1.53
CA GLU A 428 2.16 15.67 2.99
C GLU A 428 3.19 14.59 3.40
N THR A 429 3.34 13.49 2.66
CA THR A 429 4.39 12.47 2.91
C THR A 429 5.80 13.04 2.81
N GLY A 430 6.02 14.02 1.93
CA GLY A 430 7.35 14.59 1.72
C GLY A 430 7.75 15.63 2.76
N GLU A 431 6.78 16.13 3.53
CA GLU A 431 7.01 17.23 4.46
C GLU A 431 7.89 16.91 5.67
N PRO A 432 7.85 15.69 6.24
CA PRO A 432 8.73 15.26 7.32
C PRO A 432 10.20 15.09 6.96
N ALA A 433 10.56 15.12 5.67
CA ALA A 433 11.91 14.81 5.19
C ALA A 433 12.98 15.69 5.84
N ILE A 434 14.18 15.13 6.03
CA ILE A 434 15.26 15.78 6.77
C ILE A 434 16.23 16.47 5.80
N ASN A 435 16.74 15.74 4.81
CA ASN A 435 17.75 16.26 3.91
C ASN A 435 17.17 17.26 2.89
N SER A 436 17.95 18.26 2.50
CA SER A 436 17.52 19.29 1.53
C SER A 436 17.26 18.70 0.12
N TRP A 437 18.06 17.72 -0.29
CA TRP A 437 17.81 16.91 -1.49
C TRP A 437 16.49 16.14 -1.37
N ALA A 438 16.27 15.40 -0.27
CA ALA A 438 15.06 14.61 -0.06
C ALA A 438 13.82 15.51 -0.03
N LYS A 439 13.88 16.65 0.67
CA LYS A 439 12.82 17.67 0.65
C LYS A 439 12.52 18.11 -0.78
N ARG A 440 13.53 18.46 -1.58
CA ARG A 440 13.32 18.89 -2.98
C ARG A 440 12.74 17.78 -3.87
N LEU A 441 13.19 16.54 -3.69
CA LEU A 441 12.71 15.38 -4.45
C LEU A 441 11.26 15.02 -4.07
N LEU A 442 10.91 15.13 -2.79
CA LEU A 442 9.63 14.71 -2.26
C LEU A 442 8.55 15.80 -2.32
N THR A 443 8.91 17.09 -2.22
CA THR A 443 7.93 18.20 -2.29
C THR A 443 7.62 18.68 -3.71
N ASN A 444 8.53 18.49 -4.67
CA ASN A 444 8.26 18.86 -6.06
C ASN A 444 7.67 17.66 -6.81
N GLY A 445 6.42 17.79 -7.26
CA GLY A 445 5.90 16.94 -8.35
C GLY A 445 6.61 17.23 -9.67
N PRO A 446 6.35 16.46 -10.74
CA PRO A 446 6.97 16.70 -12.05
C PRO A 446 6.45 18.02 -12.61
N GLY A 447 7.20 19.10 -12.41
CA GLY A 447 6.81 20.46 -12.78
C GLY A 447 8.03 21.37 -12.93
N LYS A 448 8.30 21.72 -14.19
CA LYS A 448 9.27 22.66 -14.80
C LYS A 448 10.45 23.17 -13.92
N PRO A 449 11.70 23.05 -14.40
CA PRO A 449 12.85 23.62 -13.71
C PRO A 449 12.73 25.16 -13.68
N ALA A 450 12.44 25.71 -12.51
CA ALA A 450 12.59 27.13 -12.26
C ALA A 450 14.08 27.41 -12.04
N PHE A 451 14.75 27.89 -13.08
CA PHE A 451 16.01 28.62 -12.92
C PHE A 451 15.71 29.91 -12.16
N ALA A 452 16.16 30.00 -10.92
CA ALA A 452 16.28 31.27 -10.20
C ALA A 452 17.71 31.40 -9.68
N SER A 453 18.41 32.40 -10.21
CA SER A 453 19.77 32.77 -9.85
C SER A 453 19.85 33.49 -8.49
N THR A 454 21.05 33.43 -7.90
CA THR A 454 21.61 34.22 -6.76
C THR A 454 21.42 33.62 -5.35
N ALA A 455 22.42 33.48 -4.48
CA ALA A 455 23.88 33.61 -4.58
C ALA A 455 24.58 32.78 -3.46
N THR A 456 25.77 32.27 -3.80
CA THR A 456 26.90 31.84 -2.95
C THR A 456 26.64 31.03 -1.68
N ASP A 457 26.81 29.70 -1.79
CA ASP A 457 27.48 28.92 -0.75
C ASP A 457 28.38 27.86 -1.41
N ASN A 458 29.68 27.93 -1.12
CA ASN A 458 30.71 27.14 -1.77
C ASN A 458 30.75 25.70 -1.21
N SER A 459 30.29 24.72 -1.99
CA SER A 459 30.76 23.33 -1.87
C SER A 459 30.87 22.70 -3.26
N SER A 460 32.09 22.51 -3.74
CA SER A 460 32.44 22.09 -5.11
C SER A 460 32.36 20.57 -5.35
N THR A 461 31.63 19.82 -4.53
CA THR A 461 31.47 18.36 -4.70
C THR A 461 30.05 17.97 -5.15
N LEU A 462 29.04 18.80 -4.88
CA LEU A 462 27.65 18.53 -5.29
C LEU A 462 27.38 18.90 -6.76
N LYS A 463 28.19 19.77 -7.35
CA LYS A 463 28.07 20.18 -8.76
C LYS A 463 28.55 19.09 -9.72
N SER A 464 29.54 18.26 -9.34
CA SER A 464 30.03 17.18 -10.22
C SER A 464 29.10 15.97 -10.28
N TYR A 465 28.31 15.69 -9.24
CA TYR A 465 27.34 14.58 -9.24
C TYR A 465 26.05 14.91 -10.01
N ILE A 466 25.70 16.19 -10.12
CA ILE A 466 24.56 16.66 -10.93
C ILE A 466 24.98 16.86 -12.40
N ASP A 467 26.20 17.34 -12.65
CA ASP A 467 26.71 17.58 -14.01
C ASP A 467 27.12 16.28 -14.75
N GLN A 468 27.29 15.15 -14.06
CA GLN A 468 27.49 13.82 -14.70
C GLN A 468 26.18 13.12 -15.11
N GLY A 469 25.01 13.64 -14.71
CA GLY A 469 23.70 13.03 -15.01
C GLY A 469 22.99 13.54 -16.28
N THR A 470 23.60 14.44 -17.07
CA THR A 470 22.90 15.09 -18.21
C THR A 470 23.65 15.05 -19.56
N GLY A 471 24.58 14.10 -19.72
CA GLY A 471 25.51 14.08 -20.85
C GLY A 471 25.33 13.00 -21.94
N TYR A 472 24.21 12.26 -22.03
CA TYR A 472 24.07 11.20 -23.04
C TYR A 472 22.72 11.23 -23.76
N ALA A 473 22.64 12.08 -24.79
CA ALA A 473 21.63 11.99 -25.82
C ALA A 473 22.27 12.33 -27.17
N GLN A 474 23.09 11.43 -27.72
CA GLN A 474 23.31 11.36 -29.16
C GLN A 474 23.93 10.03 -29.62
N ARG A 475 23.19 9.40 -30.54
CA ARG A 475 23.49 8.27 -31.45
C ARG A 475 23.30 6.84 -30.92
N ILE A 476 22.17 6.24 -31.30
CA ILE A 476 22.07 4.81 -31.65
C ILE A 476 21.27 4.68 -32.95
N ILE A 477 21.88 4.08 -33.99
CA ILE A 477 21.21 3.27 -35.01
C ILE A 477 22.18 2.14 -35.40
N GLY A 478 21.69 0.89 -35.44
CA GLY A 478 22.28 -0.16 -36.29
C GLY A 478 22.07 -1.63 -35.89
N SER A 479 20.90 -2.20 -36.23
CA SER A 479 20.61 -3.60 -36.69
C SER A 479 21.19 -4.82 -35.93
N VAL A 480 20.41 -5.75 -35.33
CA VAL A 480 19.44 -6.76 -35.83
C VAL A 480 20.02 -8.19 -36.08
N THR A 481 19.28 -9.19 -35.54
CA THR A 481 19.11 -10.63 -35.87
C THR A 481 20.04 -11.75 -35.33
N GLY A 482 19.40 -12.81 -34.80
CA GLY A 482 19.88 -14.21 -34.78
C GLY A 482 19.23 -15.09 -33.69
N ASN A 483 18.65 -16.25 -34.04
CA ASN A 483 17.68 -17.04 -33.23
C ASN A 483 18.17 -18.47 -32.88
N SER A 484 17.38 -19.18 -32.04
CA SER A 484 17.30 -20.64 -31.71
C SER A 484 18.19 -21.16 -30.54
N SER A 485 17.81 -22.08 -29.64
CA SER A 485 16.79 -23.16 -29.64
C SER A 485 16.48 -23.65 -28.20
N GLN A 486 15.38 -24.41 -28.02
CA GLN A 486 14.87 -25.02 -26.77
C GLN A 486 15.48 -26.41 -26.49
N GLU A 487 15.53 -26.84 -25.21
CA GLU A 487 15.13 -28.22 -24.81
C GLU A 487 14.81 -28.39 -23.29
N THR A 488 13.77 -29.19 -23.05
CA THR A 488 13.09 -29.84 -21.89
C THR A 488 13.92 -30.36 -20.68
N ALA A 489 13.40 -30.77 -19.51
CA ALA A 489 12.09 -30.90 -18.85
C ALA A 489 12.31 -31.18 -17.33
N GLY A 490 11.23 -31.08 -16.54
CA GLY A 490 11.24 -31.09 -15.07
C GLY A 490 11.44 -32.43 -14.35
N ALA A 491 12.06 -32.30 -13.17
CA ALA A 491 11.95 -33.16 -12.01
C ALA A 491 12.65 -32.46 -10.81
N ALA A 492 12.06 -31.38 -10.27
CA ALA A 492 12.59 -30.70 -9.07
C ALA A 492 11.55 -29.89 -8.26
N THR A 493 10.26 -30.13 -8.44
CA THR A 493 9.19 -29.17 -8.08
C THR A 493 8.75 -29.17 -6.60
N HIS A 494 9.63 -29.44 -5.64
CA HIS A 494 9.28 -29.31 -4.22
C HIS A 494 10.43 -28.76 -3.36
N GLU A 495 11.68 -29.04 -3.72
CA GLU A 495 12.83 -28.31 -3.17
C GLU A 495 13.06 -26.99 -3.91
N GLN A 496 12.77 -26.92 -5.21
CA GLN A 496 12.86 -25.69 -5.99
C GLN A 496 11.83 -24.65 -5.53
N GLY A 497 10.65 -25.04 -5.03
CA GLY A 497 9.66 -24.09 -4.47
C GLY A 497 10.12 -23.44 -3.16
N LYS A 498 10.78 -24.19 -2.26
CA LYS A 498 11.40 -23.63 -1.04
C LYS A 498 12.66 -22.82 -1.33
N ALA A 499 13.44 -23.25 -2.33
CA ALA A 499 14.61 -22.52 -2.80
C ALA A 499 14.22 -21.25 -3.55
N GLU A 500 13.14 -21.24 -4.34
CA GLU A 500 12.59 -20.07 -5.04
C GLU A 500 11.87 -19.13 -4.09
N GLN A 501 11.25 -19.61 -3.00
CA GLN A 501 10.71 -18.74 -1.95
C GLN A 501 11.82 -18.07 -1.12
N THR A 502 12.97 -18.72 -0.96
CA THR A 502 14.14 -18.10 -0.32
C THR A 502 14.91 -17.22 -1.32
N ALA A 503 15.00 -17.64 -2.59
CA ALA A 503 15.72 -16.94 -3.66
C ALA A 503 14.92 -15.76 -4.24
N SER A 504 13.58 -15.75 -4.19
CA SER A 504 12.77 -14.57 -4.53
C SER A 504 13.06 -13.39 -3.59
N HIS A 505 13.65 -13.67 -2.43
CA HIS A 505 14.14 -12.70 -1.45
C HIS A 505 15.67 -12.60 -1.37
N THR A 506 16.42 -13.41 -2.13
CA THR A 506 17.89 -13.44 -2.07
C THR A 506 18.50 -13.13 -3.42
N THR A 507 19.31 -12.09 -3.49
CA THR A 507 19.96 -11.66 -4.73
C THR A 507 21.14 -12.56 -5.08
N ALA A 508 21.27 -12.95 -6.35
CA ALA A 508 22.36 -13.81 -6.82
C ALA A 508 23.60 -12.97 -7.15
N LYS A 509 24.76 -13.34 -6.60
CA LYS A 509 26.05 -12.67 -6.83
C LYS A 509 26.93 -13.48 -7.77
N LEU A 510 27.41 -12.85 -8.84
CA LEU A 510 28.40 -13.38 -9.78
C LEU A 510 29.57 -12.40 -9.87
N GLY A 511 30.56 -12.56 -8.98
CA GLY A 511 31.67 -11.61 -8.87
C GLY A 511 31.17 -10.21 -8.46
N PRO A 512 31.56 -9.14 -9.16
CA PRO A 512 31.10 -7.78 -8.86
C PRO A 512 29.69 -7.49 -9.40
N VAL A 513 28.98 -8.48 -9.94
CA VAL A 513 27.64 -8.31 -10.51
C VAL A 513 26.61 -8.96 -9.60
N THR A 514 25.56 -8.21 -9.33
CA THR A 514 24.40 -8.61 -8.56
C THR A 514 23.20 -8.76 -9.50
N VAL A 515 22.39 -9.82 -9.35
CA VAL A 515 21.25 -10.12 -10.22
C VAL A 515 19.98 -10.32 -9.40
N ASP A 516 18.92 -9.57 -9.72
CA ASP A 516 17.59 -9.78 -9.15
C ASP A 516 16.84 -10.89 -9.91
N PRO A 517 16.46 -12.00 -9.25
CA PRO A 517 15.84 -13.13 -9.91
C PRO A 517 14.37 -12.89 -10.32
N ASN A 518 13.70 -11.88 -9.76
CA ASN A 518 12.31 -11.58 -10.07
C ASN A 518 12.17 -10.64 -11.28
N THR A 519 13.08 -9.68 -11.41
CA THR A 519 13.05 -8.69 -12.50
C THR A 519 14.06 -8.98 -13.62
N GLY A 520 15.08 -9.80 -13.34
CA GLY A 520 16.21 -10.03 -14.24
C GLY A 520 17.20 -8.85 -14.30
N ALA A 521 17.01 -7.82 -13.46
CA ALA A 521 17.88 -6.66 -13.43
C ALA A 521 19.27 -7.02 -12.90
N THR A 522 20.28 -6.32 -13.39
CA THR A 522 21.68 -6.54 -13.01
C THR A 522 22.34 -5.24 -12.59
N ALA A 523 23.06 -5.24 -11.48
CA ALA A 523 23.84 -4.09 -11.03
C ALA A 523 25.31 -4.47 -10.81
N THR A 524 26.22 -3.63 -11.29
CA THR A 524 27.66 -3.78 -11.03
C THR A 524 28.03 -3.00 -9.76
N ASP A 525 28.76 -3.65 -8.86
CA ASP A 525 29.25 -3.10 -7.60
C ASP A 525 30.24 -1.94 -7.83
N ASP A 526 30.28 -0.97 -6.90
CA ASP A 526 31.29 0.07 -6.89
C ASP A 526 32.70 -0.55 -6.83
N PRO A 527 33.64 -0.13 -7.71
CA PRO A 527 35.00 -0.68 -7.75
C PRO A 527 35.76 -0.61 -6.41
N ASN A 528 35.39 0.31 -5.51
CA ASN A 528 36.00 0.39 -4.17
C ASN A 528 35.66 -0.82 -3.30
N ARG A 529 34.58 -1.56 -3.60
CA ARG A 529 34.22 -2.79 -2.88
C ARG A 529 35.20 -3.91 -3.21
N SER A 530 35.44 -4.18 -4.49
CA SER A 530 36.40 -5.20 -4.93
C SER A 530 37.84 -4.80 -4.64
N THR A 531 38.19 -3.52 -4.81
CA THR A 531 39.52 -2.99 -4.47
C THR A 531 39.78 -3.09 -2.96
N GLY A 532 38.82 -2.70 -2.12
CA GLY A 532 38.93 -2.80 -0.67
C GLY A 532 39.05 -4.25 -0.17
N GLN A 533 38.34 -5.19 -0.79
CA GLN A 533 38.47 -6.64 -0.51
C GLN A 533 39.86 -7.18 -0.86
N TRP A 534 40.41 -6.74 -1.99
CA TRP A 534 41.77 -7.09 -2.41
C TRP A 534 42.81 -6.56 -1.41
N ASP A 535 42.69 -5.30 -0.99
CA ASP A 535 43.60 -4.70 -0.02
C ASP A 535 43.52 -5.34 1.37
N GLN A 536 42.34 -5.79 1.80
CA GLN A 536 42.18 -6.60 3.02
C GLN A 536 42.91 -7.94 2.91
N THR A 537 42.81 -8.60 1.76
CA THR A 537 43.46 -9.89 1.51
C THR A 537 44.98 -9.74 1.52
N VAL A 538 45.50 -8.73 0.80
CA VAL A 538 46.94 -8.41 0.77
C VAL A 538 47.44 -7.97 2.15
N GLY A 539 46.68 -7.14 2.86
CA GLY A 539 47.00 -6.69 4.21
C GLY A 539 47.09 -7.84 5.22
N SER A 540 46.12 -8.76 5.19
CA SER A 540 46.10 -9.96 6.05
C SER A 540 47.25 -10.92 5.75
N ALA A 541 47.62 -11.06 4.47
CA ALA A 541 48.77 -11.85 4.06
C ALA A 541 50.10 -11.23 4.56
N LYS A 542 50.25 -9.90 4.44
CA LYS A 542 51.41 -9.17 4.97
C LYS A 542 51.51 -9.25 6.50
N GLU A 543 50.39 -9.12 7.20
CA GLU A 543 50.33 -9.26 8.65
C GLU A 543 50.74 -10.67 9.11
N SER A 544 50.17 -11.71 8.47
CA SER A 544 50.48 -13.11 8.78
C SER A 544 51.94 -13.44 8.51
N LEU A 545 52.49 -12.97 7.37
CA LEU A 545 53.90 -13.15 7.03
C LEU A 545 54.81 -12.38 8.00
N GLY A 546 54.45 -11.14 8.34
CA GLY A 546 55.16 -10.32 9.32
C GLY A 546 55.22 -10.96 10.71
N ASN A 547 54.12 -11.59 11.16
CA ASN A 547 54.08 -12.36 12.40
C ASN A 547 54.96 -13.62 12.33
N LEU A 548 54.95 -14.35 11.19
CA LEU A 548 55.71 -15.58 11.00
C LEU A 548 57.22 -15.35 11.00
N ILE A 549 57.69 -14.25 10.39
CA ILE A 549 59.13 -13.96 10.23
C ILE A 549 59.65 -12.94 11.24
N GLY A 550 58.81 -12.47 12.17
CA GLY A 550 59.18 -11.49 13.19
C GLY A 550 59.49 -10.08 12.65
N ASN A 551 58.87 -9.68 11.54
CA ASN A 551 59.06 -8.35 10.93
C ASN A 551 57.92 -7.38 11.30
N ASP A 552 58.21 -6.50 12.26
CA ASP A 552 57.25 -5.51 12.77
C ASP A 552 56.81 -4.47 11.75
N SER A 553 57.70 -4.07 10.83
CA SER A 553 57.35 -3.09 9.78
C SER A 553 56.36 -3.67 8.78
N LEU A 554 56.54 -4.94 8.38
CA LEU A 554 55.66 -5.65 7.47
C LEU A 554 54.31 -5.94 8.13
N ARG A 555 54.32 -6.28 9.42
CA ARG A 555 53.12 -6.47 10.23
C ARG A 555 52.28 -5.19 10.31
N ARG A 556 52.89 -4.06 10.66
CA ARG A 556 52.19 -2.75 10.72
C ARG A 556 51.66 -2.31 9.36
N ALA A 557 52.46 -2.47 8.30
CA ALA A 557 52.01 -2.18 6.93
C ALA A 557 50.82 -3.06 6.51
N GLY A 558 50.79 -4.33 6.94
CA GLY A 558 49.65 -5.23 6.73
C GLY A 558 48.39 -4.77 7.47
N GLN A 559 48.52 -4.36 8.74
CA GLN A 559 47.42 -3.85 9.55
C GLN A 559 46.84 -2.54 9.00
N GLU A 560 47.68 -1.60 8.59
CA GLU A 560 47.26 -0.33 7.98
C GLU A 560 46.56 -0.56 6.64
N GLN A 561 47.12 -1.42 5.77
CA GLN A 561 46.49 -1.74 4.47
C GLN A 561 45.16 -2.48 4.66
N ASN A 562 45.05 -3.36 5.65
CA ASN A 562 43.81 -4.05 5.98
C ASN A 562 42.74 -3.06 6.49
N ALA A 563 43.12 -2.14 7.38
CA ALA A 563 42.22 -1.11 7.91
C ALA A 563 41.73 -0.15 6.80
N ALA A 564 42.62 0.31 5.93
CA ALA A 564 42.28 1.15 4.79
C ALA A 564 41.37 0.42 3.79
N GLY A 565 41.63 -0.87 3.53
CA GLY A 565 40.79 -1.71 2.69
C GLY A 565 39.37 -1.89 3.25
N LYS A 566 39.23 -2.06 4.58
CA LYS A 566 37.92 -2.12 5.26
C LYS A 566 37.14 -0.81 5.12
N GLU A 567 37.81 0.32 5.31
CA GLU A 567 37.18 1.65 5.15
C GLU A 567 36.75 1.88 3.69
N GLN A 568 37.60 1.53 2.73
CA GLN A 568 37.31 1.70 1.30
C GLN A 568 36.14 0.83 0.84
N GLU A 569 36.10 -0.43 1.26
CA GLU A 569 34.96 -1.31 0.98
C GLU A 569 33.67 -0.78 1.61
N ALA A 570 33.71 -0.34 2.88
CA ALA A 570 32.54 0.21 3.57
C ALA A 570 32.02 1.49 2.88
N ARG A 571 32.90 2.35 2.37
CA ARG A 571 32.52 3.51 1.55
C ARG A 571 31.86 3.10 0.23
N GLY A 572 32.38 2.07 -0.43
CA GLY A 572 31.79 1.51 -1.65
C GLY A 572 30.40 0.91 -1.41
N GLN A 573 30.24 0.13 -0.35
CA GLN A 573 28.94 -0.44 0.07
C GLN A 573 27.93 0.66 0.41
N LEU A 574 28.35 1.69 1.15
CA LEU A 574 27.50 2.84 1.48
C LEU A 574 27.08 3.62 0.22
N LYS A 575 27.98 3.78 -0.75
CA LYS A 575 27.71 4.47 -2.01
C LYS A 575 26.74 3.68 -2.89
N ASP A 576 26.91 2.37 -3.01
CA ASP A 576 25.99 1.50 -3.76
C ASP A 576 24.61 1.44 -3.10
N TRP A 577 24.57 1.36 -1.77
CA TRP A 577 23.34 1.38 -1.00
C TRP A 577 22.58 2.71 -1.16
N SER A 578 23.26 3.84 -0.92
CA SER A 578 22.65 5.17 -1.05
C SER A 578 22.30 5.53 -2.50
N GLY A 579 23.13 5.09 -3.46
CA GLY A 579 22.85 5.19 -4.90
C GLY A 579 21.63 4.37 -5.30
N GLY A 580 21.53 3.12 -4.82
CA GLY A 580 20.37 2.26 -5.07
C GLY A 580 19.06 2.84 -4.53
N VAL A 581 19.06 3.38 -3.31
CA VAL A 581 17.91 4.09 -2.72
C VAL A 581 17.53 5.32 -3.56
N THR A 582 18.53 6.08 -4.04
CA THR A 582 18.30 7.26 -4.87
C THR A 582 17.70 6.89 -6.23
N ASP A 583 18.23 5.86 -6.87
CA ASP A 583 17.77 5.38 -8.18
C ASP A 583 16.37 4.78 -8.10
N ARG A 584 16.05 4.06 -7.01
CA ARG A 584 14.68 3.60 -6.73
C ARG A 584 13.71 4.78 -6.60
N ALA A 585 14.09 5.80 -5.83
CA ALA A 585 13.26 7.00 -5.69
C ALA A 585 13.10 7.76 -7.02
N ALA A 586 14.15 7.86 -7.84
CA ALA A 586 14.12 8.52 -9.14
C ALA A 586 13.29 7.72 -10.17
N GLY A 587 13.49 6.40 -10.27
CA GLY A 587 12.74 5.49 -11.14
C GLY A 587 11.26 5.45 -10.81
N ALA A 588 10.93 5.38 -9.52
CA ALA A 588 9.56 5.54 -9.03
C ALA A 588 8.89 6.81 -9.56
N LEU A 589 9.53 7.96 -9.37
CA LEU A 589 9.01 9.27 -9.78
C LEU A 589 8.91 9.45 -11.30
N GLY A 590 9.93 9.02 -12.02
CA GLY A 590 9.97 9.13 -13.48
C GLY A 590 8.92 8.27 -14.17
N SER A 591 8.69 7.05 -13.67
CA SER A 591 7.65 6.16 -14.21
C SER A 591 6.25 6.79 -14.13
N VAL A 592 6.02 7.61 -13.10
CA VAL A 592 4.77 8.35 -12.90
C VAL A 592 4.64 9.50 -13.88
N GLY A 593 5.71 10.25 -14.13
CA GLY A 593 5.73 11.31 -15.13
C GLY A 593 5.36 10.76 -16.52
N ALA A 594 6.00 9.67 -16.93
CA ALA A 594 5.78 9.01 -18.20
C ALA A 594 4.35 8.44 -18.34
N ALA A 595 3.87 7.73 -17.31
CA ALA A 595 2.53 7.15 -17.30
C ALA A 595 1.42 8.21 -17.37
N ILE A 596 1.61 9.39 -16.75
CA ILE A 596 0.65 10.51 -16.83
C ILE A 596 0.54 11.07 -18.25
N VAL A 597 1.65 11.06 -19.00
CA VAL A 597 1.70 11.51 -20.40
C VAL A 597 1.32 10.39 -21.38
N GLY A 598 1.20 9.16 -20.89
CA GLY A 598 0.86 7.98 -21.68
C GLY A 598 2.05 7.38 -22.44
N ASP A 599 3.27 7.74 -22.06
CA ASP A 599 4.51 7.25 -22.67
C ASP A 599 4.96 5.94 -22.00
N ARG A 600 4.65 4.82 -22.65
CA ARG A 600 5.00 3.48 -22.14
C ARG A 600 6.49 3.16 -22.26
N GLU A 601 7.20 3.73 -23.22
CA GLU A 601 8.64 3.48 -23.38
C GLU A 601 9.44 4.22 -22.31
N GLU A 602 9.05 5.45 -22.02
CA GLU A 602 9.63 6.23 -20.93
C GLU A 602 9.28 5.61 -19.56
N GLU A 603 8.06 5.10 -19.39
CA GLU A 603 7.66 4.37 -18.17
C GLU A 603 8.56 3.16 -17.92
N GLN A 604 8.83 2.35 -18.96
CA GLN A 604 9.70 1.17 -18.85
C GLN A 604 11.13 1.54 -18.47
N LYS A 605 11.71 2.59 -19.07
CA LYS A 605 13.07 3.05 -18.71
C LYS A 605 13.20 3.41 -17.24
N TRP A 606 12.17 4.06 -16.70
CA TRP A 606 12.18 4.43 -15.28
C TRP A 606 11.94 3.22 -14.36
N ARG A 607 11.24 2.18 -14.83
CA ARG A 607 11.19 0.88 -14.15
C ARG A 607 12.56 0.21 -14.14
N ASP A 608 13.28 0.21 -15.26
CA ASP A 608 14.62 -0.37 -15.32
C ASP A 608 15.60 0.33 -14.36
N VAL A 609 15.56 1.67 -14.27
CA VAL A 609 16.35 2.45 -13.29
C VAL A 609 15.99 2.06 -11.85
N HIS A 610 14.70 1.89 -11.56
CA HIS A 610 14.23 1.45 -10.26
C HIS A 610 14.77 0.05 -9.91
N ASP A 611 14.64 -0.89 -10.84
CA ASP A 611 14.99 -2.30 -10.63
C ASP A 611 16.51 -2.52 -10.57
N GLU A 612 17.29 -1.78 -11.35
CA GLU A 612 18.74 -1.72 -11.21
C GLU A 612 19.13 -1.14 -9.83
N GLY A 613 18.47 -0.05 -9.40
CA GLY A 613 18.68 0.53 -8.08
C GLY A 613 18.40 -0.45 -6.93
N LYS A 614 17.29 -1.21 -7.03
CA LYS A 614 16.93 -2.30 -6.11
C LYS A 614 17.99 -3.40 -6.09
N THR A 615 18.45 -3.82 -7.27
CA THR A 615 19.50 -4.82 -7.41
C THR A 615 20.82 -4.35 -6.78
N ARG A 616 21.22 -3.10 -7.01
CA ARG A 616 22.45 -2.52 -6.46
C ARG A 616 22.41 -2.43 -4.94
N GLN A 617 21.28 -1.97 -4.40
CA GLN A 617 21.07 -1.89 -2.95
C GLN A 617 21.17 -3.27 -2.29
N ARG A 618 20.42 -4.26 -2.80
CA ARG A 618 20.43 -5.63 -2.25
C ARG A 618 21.82 -6.27 -2.35
N GLY A 619 22.56 -5.96 -3.41
CA GLY A 619 23.95 -6.39 -3.57
C GLY A 619 24.88 -5.84 -2.50
N ALA A 620 24.68 -4.59 -2.06
CA ALA A 620 25.42 -4.00 -0.95
C ALA A 620 25.02 -4.63 0.40
N GLU A 621 23.73 -4.83 0.64
CA GLU A 621 23.19 -5.44 1.86
C GLU A 621 23.67 -6.89 2.04
N ALA A 622 23.66 -7.70 0.99
CA ALA A 622 24.12 -9.09 1.04
C ALA A 622 25.60 -9.20 1.43
N ASP A 623 26.44 -8.26 1.00
CA ASP A 623 27.87 -8.25 1.35
C ASP A 623 28.11 -7.74 2.78
N ILE A 624 27.28 -6.82 3.27
CA ILE A 624 27.30 -6.36 4.66
C ILE A 624 26.87 -7.51 5.60
N GLN A 625 25.81 -8.23 5.26
CA GLN A 625 25.28 -9.35 6.05
C GLN A 625 26.23 -10.55 6.11
N ARG A 626 26.97 -10.86 5.03
CA ARG A 626 27.96 -11.96 5.01
C ARG A 626 29.12 -11.80 6.00
N ARG A 627 29.28 -10.63 6.61
CA ARG A 627 30.39 -10.27 7.50
C ARG A 627 29.98 -10.00 8.95
N ALA A 628 28.68 -9.91 9.21
CA ALA A 628 28.11 -9.88 10.56
C ALA A 628 28.05 -11.31 11.12
#